data_AF-A0A858BRR2-F1
#
_entry.id   AF-A0A858BRR2-F1
#
_cell.length_a   1.000
_cell.length_b   1.000
_cell.length_c   1.000
_cell.angle_alpha   90.00
_cell.angle_beta   90.00
_cell.angle_gamma   90.00
#
_symmetry.space_group_name_H-M   'P 1'
#
loop_
_entity.id
_entity.type
_entity.pdbx_description
1 polymer ?
#
loop_
_entity_poly.entity_id
_entity_poly.type
_entity_poly.pdbx_seq_one_letter_code
_entity_poly.pdbx_strand_id
1 'polypeptide(L)'
;MSELTNRAIAHITEQMMQDQNNPAIVALEEYLTDLCTSDSVANLLLSKDKSLKGALKAIENVARKKAVGNCGVVPPDEAVDIIRGYYGIQANEDGGTRDAHAETKPDEIIDVMALLAGM
;
A
#
# COMPACT_ATOMS: atom_id res chain seq x y z
N MET A 1 -15.09 2.08 18.91
CA MET A 1 -14.93 1.46 17.58
C MET A 1 -16.28 1.01 17.10
N SER A 2 -16.64 1.38 15.87
CA SER A 2 -17.87 0.98 15.19
C SER A 2 -17.76 -0.47 14.70
N GLU A 3 -18.88 -1.10 14.35
CA GLU A 3 -18.87 -2.43 13.71
C GLU A 3 -18.13 -2.40 12.36
N LEU A 4 -18.26 -1.31 11.61
CA LEU A 4 -17.58 -1.14 10.32
C LEU A 4 -16.05 -1.07 10.49
N THR A 5 -15.54 -0.34 11.49
CA THR A 5 -14.10 -0.25 11.76
C THR A 5 -13.52 -1.59 12.15
N ASN A 6 -14.24 -2.37 12.99
CA ASN A 6 -13.82 -3.72 13.34
C ASN A 6 -13.78 -4.65 12.12
N ARG A 7 -14.78 -4.56 11.23
CA ARG A 7 -14.82 -5.33 9.99
C ARG A 7 -13.67 -4.96 9.05
N ALA A 8 -13.38 -3.67 8.90
CA ALA A 8 -12.28 -3.19 8.08
C ALA A 8 -10.93 -3.67 8.59
N ILE A 9 -10.69 -3.58 9.91
CA ILE A 9 -9.49 -4.10 10.56
C ILE A 9 -9.37 -5.60 10.32
N ALA A 10 -10.41 -6.38 10.64
CA ALA A 10 -10.41 -7.82 10.38
C ALA A 10 -10.08 -8.16 8.91
N HIS A 11 -10.66 -7.41 7.97
CA HIS A 11 -10.41 -7.62 6.54
C HIS A 11 -8.95 -7.41 6.15
N ILE A 12 -8.28 -6.37 6.65
CA ILE A 12 -6.86 -6.14 6.35
C ILE A 12 -5.96 -7.10 7.14
N THR A 13 -6.33 -7.47 8.37
CA THR A 13 -5.63 -8.50 9.15
C THR A 13 -5.67 -9.85 8.44
N GLU A 14 -6.81 -10.25 7.86
CA GLU A 14 -6.91 -11.46 7.04
C GLU A 14 -5.95 -11.44 5.85
N GLN A 15 -5.80 -10.29 5.17
CA GLN A 15 -4.83 -10.12 4.09
C GLN A 15 -3.39 -10.22 4.60
N MET A 16 -3.08 -9.64 5.76
CA MET A 16 -1.76 -9.72 6.38
C MET A 16 -1.39 -11.17 6.71
N MET A 17 -2.33 -11.96 7.24
CA MET A 17 -2.11 -13.35 7.59
C MET A 17 -1.67 -14.22 6.41
N GLN A 18 -2.12 -13.88 5.19
CA GLN A 18 -1.72 -14.56 3.95
C GLN A 18 -0.23 -14.37 3.63
N ASP A 19 0.38 -13.28 4.10
CA ASP A 19 1.77 -12.88 3.83
C ASP A 19 2.50 -12.44 5.09
N GLN A 20 2.19 -13.05 6.23
CA GLN A 20 2.69 -12.64 7.56
C GLN A 20 4.22 -12.71 7.69
N ASN A 21 4.90 -13.46 6.81
CA ASN A 21 6.36 -13.53 6.76
C ASN A 21 6.99 -12.29 6.11
N ASN A 22 6.21 -11.41 5.50
CA ASN A 22 6.69 -10.16 4.93
C ASN A 22 6.53 -9.02 5.95
N PRO A 23 7.63 -8.51 6.54
CA PRO A 23 7.56 -7.49 7.58
C PRO A 23 6.94 -6.17 7.09
N ALA A 24 7.03 -5.87 5.79
CA ALA A 24 6.40 -4.68 5.22
C ALA A 24 4.87 -4.79 5.19
N ILE A 25 4.33 -6.00 4.99
CA ILE A 25 2.89 -6.26 5.04
C ILE A 25 2.39 -6.14 6.49
N VAL A 26 3.15 -6.64 7.47
CA VAL A 26 2.83 -6.49 8.90
C VAL A 26 2.78 -5.02 9.29
N ALA A 27 3.84 -4.27 9.00
CA ALA A 27 3.91 -2.84 9.33
C ALA A 27 2.80 -2.02 8.65
N LEU A 28 2.42 -2.40 7.42
CA LEU A 28 1.32 -1.76 6.69
C LEU A 28 -0.03 -2.03 7.37
N GLU A 29 -0.27 -3.26 7.81
CA GLU A 29 -1.48 -3.61 8.54
C GLU A 29 -1.57 -2.85 9.87
N GLU A 30 -0.49 -2.81 10.65
CA GLU A 30 -0.45 -2.07 11.92
C GLU A 30 -0.76 -0.59 11.71
N TYR A 31 -0.16 0.04 10.69
CA TYR A 31 -0.40 1.43 10.34
C TYR A 31 -1.85 1.70 9.93
N LEU A 32 -2.43 0.84 9.07
CA LEU A 32 -3.82 1.02 8.61
C LEU A 32 -4.84 0.73 9.71
N THR A 33 -4.53 -0.18 10.64
CA THR A 33 -5.33 -0.44 11.83
C THR A 33 -5.37 0.79 12.74
N ASP A 34 -4.24 1.45 12.99
CA ASP A 34 -4.18 2.71 13.75
C ASP A 34 -4.95 3.84 13.05
N LEU A 35 -4.87 3.90 11.71
CA LEU A 35 -5.56 4.90 10.89
C LEU A 35 -7.09 4.70 10.83
N CYS A 36 -7.58 3.47 11.07
CA CYS A 36 -8.99 3.08 10.95
C CYS A 36 -9.85 3.53 12.14
N THR A 37 -9.89 4.84 12.40
CA THR A 37 -10.61 5.43 13.54
C THR A 37 -12.05 5.85 13.23
N SER A 38 -12.45 5.83 11.95
CA SER A 38 -13.74 6.36 11.48
C SER A 38 -14.36 5.46 10.42
N ASP A 39 -15.70 5.43 10.34
CA ASP A 39 -16.44 4.66 9.33
C ASP A 39 -16.10 5.06 7.88
N SER A 40 -15.68 6.31 7.65
CA SER A 40 -15.22 6.76 6.33
C SER A 40 -13.93 6.05 5.90
N VAL A 41 -12.94 5.93 6.80
CA VAL A 41 -11.68 5.23 6.53
C VAL A 41 -11.92 3.73 6.39
N ALA A 42 -12.76 3.16 7.25
CA ALA A 42 -13.13 1.75 7.19
C ALA A 42 -13.77 1.35 5.85
N ASN A 43 -14.64 2.18 5.26
CA ASN A 43 -15.18 1.94 3.92
C ASN A 43 -14.09 1.91 2.83
N LEU A 44 -13.10 2.79 2.91
CA LEU A 44 -11.98 2.81 1.96
C LEU A 44 -11.14 1.54 2.07
N LEU A 45 -10.86 1.07 3.29
CA LEU A 45 -10.11 -0.16 3.55
C LEU A 45 -10.87 -1.43 3.10
N LEU A 46 -12.20 -1.41 3.10
CA LEU A 46 -13.05 -2.51 2.63
C LEU A 46 -13.24 -2.54 1.10
N SER A 47 -12.61 -1.63 0.36
CA SER A 47 -12.73 -1.59 -1.10
C SER A 47 -12.10 -2.83 -1.73
N LYS A 48 -12.87 -3.56 -2.55
CA LYS A 48 -12.44 -4.81 -3.20
C LYS A 48 -11.26 -4.64 -4.16
N ASP A 49 -11.08 -3.44 -4.71
CA ASP A 49 -10.00 -3.10 -5.62
C ASP A 49 -8.69 -2.72 -4.89
N LYS A 50 -8.68 -2.77 -3.55
CA LYS A 50 -7.55 -2.38 -2.71
C LYS A 50 -7.09 -3.55 -1.85
N SER A 51 -5.78 -3.67 -1.67
CA SER A 51 -5.19 -4.71 -0.81
C SER A 51 -3.84 -4.28 -0.24
N LEU A 52 -3.40 -4.89 0.85
CA LEU A 52 -2.09 -4.65 1.47
C LEU A 52 -0.94 -4.86 0.48
N LYS A 53 -1.00 -5.96 -0.27
CA LYS A 53 -0.06 -6.24 -1.39
C LYS A 53 -0.07 -5.16 -2.45
N GLY A 54 -1.25 -4.62 -2.77
CA GLY A 54 -1.39 -3.57 -3.77
C GLY A 54 -0.77 -2.24 -3.32
N ALA A 55 -0.96 -1.88 -2.05
CA ALA A 55 -0.30 -0.72 -1.45
C ALA A 55 1.21 -0.88 -1.37
N LEU A 56 1.72 -2.06 -0.98
CA LEU A 56 3.15 -2.37 -1.00
C LEU A 56 3.73 -2.20 -2.41
N LYS A 57 3.07 -2.75 -3.43
CA LYS A 57 3.47 -2.61 -4.83
C LYS A 57 3.49 -1.16 -5.30
N ALA A 58 2.60 -0.31 -4.78
CA ALA A 58 2.62 1.12 -5.07
C ALA A 58 3.90 1.79 -4.53
N ILE A 59 4.31 1.45 -3.29
CA ILE A 59 5.56 1.93 -2.69
C ILE A 59 6.77 1.45 -3.51
N GLU A 60 6.81 0.16 -3.86
CA GLU A 60 7.89 -0.42 -4.66
C GLU A 60 8.03 0.24 -6.03
N ASN A 61 6.90 0.58 -6.68
CA ASN A 61 6.92 1.28 -7.96
C ASN A 61 7.54 2.68 -7.84
N VAL A 62 7.23 3.42 -6.76
CA VAL A 62 7.86 4.72 -6.50
C VAL A 62 9.35 4.55 -6.21
N ALA A 63 9.73 3.58 -5.38
CA ALA A 63 11.13 3.26 -5.11
C ALA A 63 11.90 2.98 -6.41
N ARG A 64 11.33 2.15 -7.29
CA ARG A 64 11.92 1.80 -8.60
C ARG A 64 12.12 3.01 -9.50
N LYS A 65 11.15 3.93 -9.54
CA LYS A 65 11.27 5.19 -10.32
C LYS A 65 12.38 6.09 -9.82
N LYS A 66 12.67 6.05 -8.51
CA LYS A 66 13.73 6.83 -7.86
C LYS A 66 15.08 6.11 -7.82
N ALA A 67 15.16 4.89 -8.34
CA ALA A 67 16.34 4.06 -8.18
C ALA A 67 17.55 4.65 -8.90
N VAL A 68 18.68 4.73 -8.19
CA VAL A 68 20.00 5.06 -8.75
C VAL A 68 20.88 3.83 -8.59
N GLY A 69 21.43 3.32 -9.69
CA GLY A 69 22.28 2.12 -9.65
C GLY A 69 21.58 0.88 -9.09
N ASN A 70 20.31 0.66 -9.46
CA ASN A 70 19.47 -0.47 -9.01
C ASN A 70 19.04 -0.43 -7.53
N CYS A 71 19.32 0.66 -6.80
CA CYS A 71 18.84 0.88 -5.43
C CYS A 71 17.86 2.06 -5.37
N GLY A 72 16.63 1.78 -4.97
CA GLY A 72 15.58 2.79 -4.73
C GLY A 72 15.16 2.77 -3.27
N VAL A 73 15.04 3.95 -2.66
CA VAL A 73 14.61 4.11 -1.26
C VAL A 73 13.44 5.07 -1.22
N VAL A 74 12.40 4.69 -0.47
CA VAL A 74 11.27 5.57 -0.14
C VAL A 74 11.35 5.86 1.35
N PRO A 75 11.43 7.14 1.77
CA PRO A 75 11.40 7.51 3.18
C PRO A 75 10.01 7.22 3.78
N PRO A 76 9.92 7.02 5.11
CA PRO A 76 8.67 6.63 5.77
C PRO A 76 7.52 7.62 5.55
N ASP A 77 7.80 8.92 5.55
CA ASP A 77 6.79 9.96 5.33
C ASP A 77 6.16 9.87 3.93
N GLU A 78 6.99 9.62 2.92
CA GLU A 78 6.52 9.40 1.54
C GLU A 78 5.78 8.07 1.39
N ALA A 79 6.23 7.01 2.06
CA ALA A 79 5.52 5.74 2.06
C ALA A 79 4.09 5.90 2.63
N VAL A 80 3.95 6.67 3.72
CA VAL A 80 2.66 7.02 4.32
C VAL A 80 1.75 7.76 3.32
N ASP A 81 2.29 8.74 2.60
CA ASP A 81 1.54 9.48 1.58
C ASP A 81 1.07 8.56 0.44
N ILE A 82 1.95 7.68 -0.06
CA ILE A 82 1.62 6.68 -1.08
C ILE A 82 0.52 5.73 -0.60
N ILE A 83 0.60 5.24 0.64
CA ILE A 83 -0.42 4.34 1.23
C ILE A 83 -1.76 5.07 1.31
N ARG A 84 -1.78 6.29 1.83
CA ARG A 84 -2.99 7.11 1.95
C ARG A 84 -3.59 7.39 0.58
N GLY A 85 -2.78 7.81 -0.38
CA GLY A 85 -3.18 8.03 -1.77
C GLY A 85 -3.72 6.75 -2.43
N TYR A 86 -3.09 5.60 -2.18
CA TYR A 86 -3.56 4.31 -2.70
C TYR A 86 -4.96 3.97 -2.20
N TYR A 87 -5.26 4.18 -0.92
CA TYR A 87 -6.61 3.94 -0.37
C TYR A 87 -7.57 5.14 -0.55
N GLY A 88 -7.11 6.28 -1.05
CA GLY A 88 -7.92 7.50 -1.16
C GLY A 88 -8.23 8.14 0.20
N ILE A 89 -7.41 7.88 1.21
CA ILE A 89 -7.56 8.45 2.56
C ILE A 89 -7.00 9.86 2.50
N GLN A 90 -7.87 10.86 2.60
CA GLN A 90 -7.44 12.25 2.58
C GLN A 90 -6.59 12.54 3.81
N ALA A 91 -5.36 13.02 3.60
CA ALA A 91 -4.66 13.74 4.65
C ALA A 91 -5.51 14.99 4.94
N ASN A 92 -5.85 15.21 6.21
CA ASN A 92 -6.49 16.46 6.62
C ASN A 92 -5.67 17.61 6.02
N GLU A 93 -6.33 18.43 5.20
CA GLU A 93 -5.71 19.25 4.18
C GLU A 93 -4.66 20.22 4.78
N ASP A 94 -3.41 20.06 4.34
CA ASP A 94 -2.61 21.21 3.91
C ASP A 94 -1.77 20.80 2.68
N GLY A 95 -2.33 21.12 1.50
CA GLY A 95 -1.63 21.40 0.25
C GLY A 95 -0.75 20.32 -0.41
N GLY A 96 -1.33 19.54 -1.34
CA GLY A 96 -0.51 18.71 -2.23
C GLY A 96 -1.27 17.92 -3.31
N THR A 97 -1.75 18.63 -4.32
CA THR A 97 -2.13 18.20 -5.68
C THR A 97 -2.60 16.75 -5.95
N ARG A 98 -3.85 16.64 -6.42
CA ARG A 98 -4.46 15.50 -7.11
C ARG A 98 -3.63 15.10 -8.33
N ASP A 99 -3.43 13.81 -8.60
CA ASP A 99 -3.53 13.26 -9.97
C ASP A 99 -3.69 11.73 -10.01
N ALA A 100 -4.74 11.34 -10.72
CA ALA A 100 -4.91 10.17 -11.58
C ALA A 100 -4.60 8.74 -11.08
N HIS A 101 -5.70 8.01 -10.85
CA HIS A 101 -5.99 6.69 -11.43
C HIS A 101 -4.88 6.11 -12.36
N ALA A 102 -4.01 5.26 -11.80
CA ALA A 102 -3.11 4.43 -12.60
C ALA A 102 -3.71 3.02 -12.77
N GLU A 103 -4.49 2.85 -13.83
CA GLU A 103 -4.67 1.56 -14.48
C GLU A 103 -3.29 1.09 -14.96
N THR A 104 -2.72 0.06 -14.33
CA THR A 104 -1.58 -0.67 -14.91
C THR A 104 -2.07 -1.99 -15.48
N LYS A 105 -2.10 -2.05 -16.81
CA LYS A 105 -2.35 -3.25 -17.62
C LYS A 105 -1.43 -4.42 -17.18
N PRO A 106 -1.92 -5.67 -17.19
CA PRO A 106 -1.24 -6.82 -16.60
C PRO A 106 -0.34 -7.59 -17.57
N ASP A 107 0.48 -6.92 -18.39
CA ASP A 107 1.33 -7.62 -19.35
C ASP A 107 2.78 -7.10 -19.30
N GLU A 108 3.73 -8.03 -19.12
CA GLU A 108 5.16 -7.86 -18.82
C GLU A 108 5.54 -7.38 -17.40
N ILE A 109 5.23 -8.21 -16.40
CA ILE A 109 6.11 -8.27 -15.22
C ILE A 109 7.40 -8.96 -15.68
N ILE A 110 8.44 -8.16 -15.91
CA ILE A 110 9.81 -8.65 -16.04
C ILE A 110 10.14 -9.37 -14.73
N ASP A 111 10.36 -10.68 -14.83
CA ASP A 111 10.73 -11.55 -13.72
C ASP A 111 12.13 -11.15 -13.22
N VAL A 112 12.17 -10.28 -12.21
CA VAL A 112 13.40 -9.75 -11.63
C VAL A 112 14.20 -10.87 -10.92
N MET A 113 13.53 -11.98 -10.56
CA MET A 113 14.16 -13.16 -9.97
C MET A 113 14.91 -14.02 -10.99
N ALA A 114 14.50 -14.02 -12.26
CA ALA A 114 15.18 -14.74 -13.34
C ALA A 114 16.52 -14.10 -13.73
N LEU A 115 16.73 -12.80 -13.47
CA LEU A 115 17.98 -12.12 -13.83
C LEU A 115 19.14 -12.41 -12.86
N LEU A 116 18.83 -12.82 -11.62
CA LEU A 116 19.84 -13.09 -10.58
C LEU A 116 20.28 -14.56 -10.54
N ALA A 117 19.61 -15.46 -11.26
CA ALA A 117 19.98 -16.88 -11.33
C ALA A 117 21.03 -17.21 -12.42
N GLY A 118 21.52 -16.21 -13.15
CA GLY A 118 22.38 -16.41 -14.34
C GLY A 118 23.73 -15.70 -14.33
N MET A 119 24.23 -15.25 -13.18
CA MET A 119 25.58 -14.68 -13.03
C MET A 119 26.52 -15.63 -12.29
#